data_AF-A0A1H9N5B7-F1
#
_entry.id   AF-A0A1H9N5B7-F1
#
_cell.length_a   1.000
_cell.length_b   1.000
_cell.length_c   1.000
_cell.angle_alpha   90.00
_cell.angle_beta   90.00
_cell.angle_gamma   90.00
#
_symmetry.space_group_name_H-M   'P 1'
#
loop_
_entity.id
_entity.type
_entity.pdbx_description
1 polymer ?
#
loop_
_entity_poly.entity_id
_entity_poly.type
_entity_poly.pdbx_seq_one_letter_code
_entity_poly.pdbx_strand_id
1 'polypeptide(L)' 'MGLLRTKSKVSLLLGGWKELCLPVLRALEPRLTLGALVVVDDIDQDSMAGYLAYVRDPANGYVSVAFSVEDGMEISFRA' A
#
# COMPACT_ATOMS: atom_id res chain seq x y z
N MET A 1 -33.22 -8.60 7.72
CA MET A 1 -32.62 -7.40 7.07
C MET A 1 -31.21 -7.28 7.61
N GLY A 2 -30.19 -7.57 6.79
CA GLY A 2 -28.83 -7.86 7.25
C GLY A 2 -28.10 -6.66 7.83
N LEU A 3 -27.50 -6.85 9.01
CA LEU A 3 -26.58 -5.93 9.65
C LEU A 3 -25.35 -5.73 8.73
N LEU A 4 -25.21 -4.57 8.09
CA LEU A 4 -23.96 -4.18 7.43
C LEU A 4 -22.88 -4.08 8.51
N ARG A 5 -22.16 -5.17 8.73
CA ARG A 5 -20.94 -5.18 9.54
C ARG A 5 -19.88 -4.45 8.71
N THR A 6 -19.66 -3.17 9.00
CA THR A 6 -18.51 -2.45 8.45
C THR A 6 -17.26 -3.18 8.96
N LYS A 7 -16.58 -3.94 8.10
CA LYS A 7 -15.25 -4.46 8.46
C LYS A 7 -14.36 -3.24 8.72
N SER A 8 -13.68 -3.21 9.85
CA SER A 8 -12.74 -2.14 10.18
C SER A 8 -11.74 -1.98 9.04
N LYS A 9 -11.73 -0.81 8.40
CA LYS A 9 -10.72 -0.50 7.38
C LYS A 9 -9.39 -0.29 8.08
N VAL A 10 -8.42 -1.16 7.81
CA VAL A 10 -7.05 -1.02 8.31
C VAL A 10 -6.27 -0.25 7.25
N SER A 11 -5.77 0.92 7.60
CA SER A 11 -4.87 1.72 6.75
C SER A 11 -3.44 1.58 7.23
N LEU A 12 -2.50 1.59 6.30
CA LEU A 12 -1.07 1.38 6.56
C LEU A 12 -0.28 2.59 6.09
N LEU A 13 0.56 3.13 6.97
CA LEU A 13 1.57 4.13 6.65
C LEU A 13 2.94 3.46 6.80
N LEU A 14 3.72 3.36 5.73
CA LEU A 14 5.08 2.83 5.77
C LEU A 14 6.04 3.99 5.48
N GLY A 15 6.75 4.46 6.51
CA GLY A 15 7.78 5.51 6.37
C GLY A 15 9.10 5.16 7.06
N GLY A 16 9.27 3.90 7.46
CA GLY A 16 10.48 3.42 8.12
C GLY A 16 11.48 2.82 7.13
N TRP A 17 11.94 1.61 7.43
CA TRP A 17 12.87 0.87 6.58
C TRP A 17 12.25 0.47 5.24
N LYS A 18 12.74 1.08 4.16
CA LYS A 18 12.25 0.90 2.78
C LYS A 18 12.36 -0.54 2.28
N GLU A 19 13.44 -1.24 2.63
CA GLU A 19 13.64 -2.68 2.37
C GLU A 19 12.54 -3.57 2.99
N LEU A 20 11.87 -3.09 4.05
CA LEU A 20 10.81 -3.83 4.73
C LEU A 20 9.42 -3.45 4.23
N CYS A 21 9.26 -2.42 3.38
CA CYS A 21 7.93 -1.99 2.93
C CYS A 21 7.15 -3.13 2.27
N LEU A 22 7.79 -3.88 1.36
CA LEU A 22 7.14 -5.01 0.70
C LEU A 22 6.91 -6.20 1.65
N PRO A 23 7.90 -6.71 2.42
CA PRO A 23 7.66 -7.76 3.41
C PRO A 23 6.55 -7.44 4.41
N VAL A 24 6.50 -6.21 4.93
CA VAL A 24 5.47 -5.76 5.88
C VAL A 24 4.10 -5.71 5.21
N LEU A 25 4.02 -5.15 4.00
CA LEU A 25 2.77 -5.14 3.23
C LEU A 25 2.24 -6.57 3.07
N ARG A 26 3.07 -7.52 2.63
CA ARG A 26 2.70 -8.92 2.44
C ARG A 26 2.24 -9.61 3.74
N ALA A 27 2.90 -9.33 4.86
CA ALA A 27 2.51 -9.88 6.15
C ALA A 27 1.14 -9.37 6.63
N LEU A 28 0.79 -8.12 6.28
CA LEU A 28 -0.46 -7.47 6.64
C LEU A 28 -1.57 -7.66 5.60
N GLU A 29 -1.21 -8.01 4.37
CA GLU A 29 -2.10 -8.16 3.20
C GLU A 29 -3.34 -9.02 3.49
N PRO A 30 -3.26 -10.18 4.18
CA PRO A 30 -4.44 -10.99 4.51
C PRO A 30 -5.45 -10.29 5.44
N ARG A 31 -5.04 -9.22 6.12
CA ARG A 31 -5.87 -8.44 7.04
C ARG A 31 -6.39 -7.14 6.42
N LEU A 32 -5.89 -6.76 5.24
CA LEU A 32 -6.35 -5.58 4.53
C LEU A 32 -7.73 -5.85 3.93
N THR A 33 -8.69 -5.02 4.30
CA THR A 33 -10.02 -5.04 3.70
C THR A 33 -9.99 -4.37 2.33
N LEU A 34 -10.94 -4.73 1.46
CA LEU A 34 -11.21 -3.94 0.25
C LEU A 34 -11.40 -2.46 0.61
N GLY A 35 -10.77 -1.58 -0.18
CA GLY A 35 -10.71 -0.14 0.06
C GLY A 35 -9.76 0.28 1.19
N ALA A 36 -8.89 -0.61 1.69
CA ALA A 36 -7.78 -0.23 2.55
C ALA A 36 -6.79 0.68 1.81
N LEU A 37 -6.29 1.70 2.51
CA LEU A 37 -5.33 2.66 2.01
C LEU A 37 -3.93 2.32 2.51
N VAL A 38 -2.97 2.25 1.59
CA VAL A 38 -1.54 2.13 1.87
C VAL A 38 -0.86 3.39 1.36
N VAL A 39 -0.10 4.06 2.22
CA VAL A 39 0.66 5.27 1.87
C VAL A 39 2.13 5.05 2.21
N VAL A 40 3.00 5.38 1.27
CA VAL A 40 4.46 5.26 1.42
C VAL A 40 5.15 6.50 0.87
N ASP A 41 6.09 7.05 1.63
CA ASP A 41 6.93 8.19 1.27
C ASP A 41 8.32 7.75 0.76
N ASP A 42 9.15 8.71 0.34
CA ASP A 42 10.50 8.57 -0.23
C ASP A 42 10.63 7.44 -1.26
N ILE A 43 9.69 7.41 -2.22
CA ILE A 43 9.61 6.31 -3.19
C ILE A 43 10.68 6.35 -4.27
N ASP A 44 11.45 7.44 -4.33
CA ASP A 44 12.53 7.62 -5.31
C ASP A 44 13.81 6.80 -4.98
N GLN A 45 13.85 6.12 -3.84
CA GLN A 45 14.98 5.27 -3.45
C GLN A 45 14.99 3.93 -4.22
N ASP A 46 16.17 3.45 -4.63
CA ASP A 46 16.32 2.18 -5.37
C ASP A 46 15.72 0.97 -4.63
N SER A 47 15.81 0.97 -3.29
CA SER A 47 15.22 -0.06 -2.41
C SER A 47 13.71 -0.19 -2.55
N MET A 48 13.04 0.85 -3.03
CA MET A 48 11.59 0.88 -3.25
C MET A 48 11.15 0.23 -4.56
N ALA A 49 12.08 -0.08 -5.48
CA ALA A 49 11.75 -0.66 -6.78
C ALA A 49 10.90 -1.94 -6.67
N GLY A 50 11.23 -2.83 -5.73
CA GLY A 50 10.47 -4.05 -5.49
C GLY A 50 9.06 -3.79 -4.95
N TYR A 51 8.93 -2.84 -4.02
CA TYR A 51 7.62 -2.43 -3.50
C TYR A 51 6.76 -1.80 -4.59
N LEU A 52 7.31 -0.86 -5.36
CA LEU A 52 6.60 -0.14 -6.41
C LEU A 52 6.15 -1.07 -7.53
N ALA A 53 7.02 -1.97 -7.99
CA ALA A 53 6.65 -2.99 -8.97
C ALA A 53 5.47 -3.84 -8.48
N TYR A 54 5.44 -4.16 -7.19
CA TYR A 54 4.37 -4.94 -6.60
C TYR A 54 3.03 -4.19 -6.57
N VAL A 55 2.98 -2.97 -6.02
CA VAL A 55 1.71 -2.24 -5.86
C VAL A 55 1.23 -1.59 -7.17
N ARG A 56 2.10 -1.39 -8.16
CA ARG A 56 1.72 -0.83 -9.47
C ARG A 56 1.27 -1.89 -10.46
N ASP A 57 1.50 -3.18 -10.19
CA ASP A 57 0.91 -4.27 -10.97
C ASP A 57 -0.53 -4.54 -10.49
N PRO A 58 -1.56 -4.27 -11.33
CA PRO A 58 -2.95 -4.47 -10.96
C PRO A 58 -3.28 -5.93 -10.63
N ALA A 59 -2.49 -6.91 -11.10
CA ALA A 59 -2.68 -8.32 -10.77
C ALA A 59 -2.54 -8.60 -9.27
N ASN A 60 -1.87 -7.72 -8.52
CA ASN A 60 -1.71 -7.82 -7.07
C ASN A 60 -2.90 -7.22 -6.28
N GLY A 61 -3.93 -6.71 -6.97
CA GLY A 61 -5.15 -6.19 -6.34
C GLY A 61 -4.99 -4.79 -5.77
N TYR A 62 -4.09 -3.99 -6.34
CA TYR A 62 -3.91 -2.59 -5.96
C TYR A 62 -4.21 -1.65 -7.11
N VAL A 63 -4.81 -0.50 -6.78
CA VAL A 63 -4.87 0.67 -7.64
C VAL A 63 -3.97 1.71 -7.01
N SER A 64 -2.89 2.06 -7.70
CA SER A 64 -1.82 2.90 -7.15
C SER A 64 -1.63 4.17 -7.97
N VAL A 65 -1.28 5.25 -7.28
CA VAL A 65 -0.93 6.54 -7.87
C VAL A 65 0.35 7.05 -7.22
N ALA A 66 1.29 7.47 -8.06
CA ALA A 66 2.48 8.19 -7.64
C ALA A 66 2.15 9.68 -7.52
N PHE A 67 2.55 10.29 -6.42
CA PHE A 67 2.40 11.71 -6.15
C PHE A 67 3.80 12.33 -6.11
N SER A 68 4.07 13.26 -7.03
CA SER A 68 5.37 13.92 -7.19
C SER A 68 5.56 15.06 -6.18
N VAL A 69 5.58 14.72 -4.90
CA VAL A 69 5.89 15.64 -3.79
C VAL A 69 7.25 15.30 -3.20
N GLU A 70 8.15 16.27 -3.10
CA GLU A 70 9.52 16.12 -2.55
C GLU A 70 10.20 14.84 -3.07
N ASP A 71 10.53 13.88 -2.20
CA ASP A 71 11.19 12.60 -2.51
C ASP A 71 10.23 11.49 -3.00
N GLY A 72 9.01 11.90 -3.37
CA GLY A 72 7.96 11.08 -3.93
C GLY A 72 7.10 10.38 -2.88
N MET A 73 5.82 10.19 -3.20
CA MET A 73 4.87 9.41 -2.40
C MET A 73 4.06 8.47 -3.28
N GLU A 74 3.83 7.23 -2.84
CA GLU A 74 2.90 6.30 -3.48
C GLU A 74 1.66 6.13 -2.59
N ILE A 75 0.49 6.22 -3.22
CA ILE A 75 -0.80 5.97 -2.59
C ILE A 75 -1.45 4.79 -3.30
N SER A 76 -1.72 3.71 -2.56
CA SER A 76 -2.27 2.47 -3.09
C SER A 76 -3.56 2.07 -2.37
N PHE A 77 -4.60 1.76 -3.14
CA PHE A 77 -5.86 1.25 -2.63
C PHE A 77 -5.98 -0.24 -2.91
N ARG A 78 -6.41 -1.02 -1.91
CA ARG A 78 -6.77 -2.43 -2.11
C ARG A 78 -8.09 -2.53 -2.88
N ALA A 79 -8.04 -3.08 -4.09
CA ALA A 79 -9.20 -3.31 -4.97
C ALA A 79 -9.77 -4.73 -4.83
#